data_AF-A0A1Y3QNS2-F1
#
_entry.id   AF-A0A1Y3QNS2-F1
#
_cell.length_a   1.000
_cell.length_b   1.000
_cell.length_c   1.000
_cell.angle_alpha   90.00
_cell.angle_beta   90.00
_cell.angle_gamma   90.00
#
_symmetry.space_group_name_H-M   'P 1'
#
loop_
_entity.id
_entity.type
_entity.pdbx_description
1 polymer ?
#
loop_
_entity_poly.entity_id
_entity_poly.type
_entity_poly.pdbx_seq_one_letter_code
_entity_poly.pdbx_strand_id
1 'polypeptide(L)'
;MEKAKAFLEAVSADENLAKALSGIKSKEELLAFAARHGHNLTEQDLKDIAKIGSVYLKQKSGEPLSDEELELVSGGIVEWAIAVGIFFLVGAVTTAIGGALGAATLVISESMDDRS
;
A
#
# COMPACT_ATOMS: atom_id res chain seq x y z
N MET A 1 -12.57 -3.80 -0.66
CA MET A 1 -11.71 -3.95 -1.86
C MET A 1 -11.95 -2.96 -3.00
N GLU A 2 -13.14 -2.82 -3.62
CA GLU A 2 -13.27 -1.96 -4.82
C GLU A 2 -12.87 -0.49 -4.58
N LYS A 3 -13.28 0.11 -3.44
CA LYS A 3 -12.92 1.49 -3.09
C LYS A 3 -11.42 1.67 -2.83
N ALA A 4 -10.80 0.69 -2.16
CA ALA A 4 -9.36 0.65 -1.95
C ALA A 4 -8.59 0.64 -3.28
N LYS A 5 -9.03 -0.17 -4.26
CA LYS A 5 -8.42 -0.20 -5.60
C LYS A 5 -8.61 1.11 -6.34
N ALA A 6 -9.82 1.65 -6.37
CA ALA A 6 -10.11 2.93 -7.04
C ALA A 6 -9.29 4.09 -6.45
N PHE A 7 -9.08 4.10 -5.13
CA PHE A 7 -8.21 5.08 -4.49
C PHE A 7 -6.75 4.90 -4.88
N LEU A 8 -6.21 3.69 -4.83
CA LEU A 8 -4.82 3.43 -5.23
C LEU A 8 -4.57 3.78 -6.70
N GLU A 9 -5.53 3.47 -7.58
CA GLU A 9 -5.46 3.83 -8.99
C GLU A 9 -5.49 5.35 -9.20
N ALA A 10 -6.39 6.07 -8.52
CA ALA A 10 -6.44 7.53 -8.58
C ALA A 10 -5.14 8.17 -8.07
N VAL A 11 -4.55 7.62 -7.00
CA VAL A 11 -3.31 8.13 -6.42
C VAL A 11 -2.09 7.75 -7.28
N SER A 12 -2.11 6.61 -7.99
CA SER A 12 -1.06 6.25 -8.96
C SER A 12 -1.13 7.10 -10.23
N ALA A 13 -2.35 7.39 -10.70
CA ALA A 13 -2.57 8.24 -11.86
C ALA A 13 -2.22 9.72 -11.63
N ASP A 14 -2.11 10.15 -10.36
CA ASP A 14 -1.84 11.54 -9.99
C ASP A 14 -0.66 11.64 -9.01
N GLU A 15 0.50 12.05 -9.54
CA GLU A 15 1.74 12.18 -8.78
C GLU A 15 1.62 13.15 -7.58
N ASN A 16 0.75 14.16 -7.66
CA ASN A 16 0.53 15.07 -6.53
C ASN A 16 -0.20 14.36 -5.40
N LEU A 17 -1.16 13.50 -5.72
CA LEU A 17 -1.83 12.66 -4.75
C LEU A 17 -0.85 11.66 -4.13
N ALA A 18 0.00 11.03 -4.93
CA ALA A 18 1.02 10.11 -4.44
C ALA A 18 1.95 10.78 -3.42
N LYS A 19 2.41 12.00 -3.75
CA LYS A 19 3.29 12.78 -2.87
C LYS A 19 2.58 13.25 -1.60
N ALA A 20 1.33 13.67 -1.72
CA ALA A 20 0.51 14.04 -0.57
C ALA A 20 0.27 12.85 0.36
N LEU A 21 -0.03 11.66 -0.20
CA LEU A 21 -0.20 10.42 0.53
C LEU A 21 1.06 10.04 1.31
N SER A 22 2.25 10.19 0.71
CA SER A 22 3.53 9.93 1.38
C SER A 22 3.78 10.85 2.58
N GLY A 23 3.12 12.00 2.66
CA GLY A 23 3.21 12.92 3.80
C GLY A 23 2.30 12.55 4.97
N ILE A 24 1.36 11.61 4.77
CA ILE A 24 0.35 11.24 5.75
C ILE A 24 0.94 10.28 6.78
N LYS A 25 0.84 10.64 8.05
CA LYS A 25 1.41 9.86 9.16
C LYS A 25 0.37 9.15 10.01
N SER A 26 -0.90 9.46 9.80
CA SER A 26 -1.98 8.96 10.65
C SER A 26 -3.15 8.46 9.81
N LYS A 27 -3.79 7.39 10.29
CA LYS A 27 -5.02 6.83 9.71
C LYS A 27 -6.10 7.89 9.48
N GLU A 28 -6.32 8.79 10.44
CA GLU A 28 -7.35 9.83 10.36
C GLU A 28 -7.06 10.82 9.23
N GLU A 29 -5.79 11.22 9.07
CA GLU A 29 -5.34 12.07 7.97
C GLU A 29 -5.51 11.37 6.61
N LEU A 30 -5.26 10.05 6.57
CA LEU A 30 -5.44 9.24 5.36
C LEU A 30 -6.91 9.15 4.94
N LEU A 31 -7.82 8.92 5.89
CA LEU A 31 -9.26 8.89 5.65
C LEU A 31 -9.76 10.27 5.19
N ALA A 32 -9.32 11.34 5.85
CA ALA A 32 -9.67 12.69 5.49
C ALA A 32 -9.13 13.06 4.09
N PHE A 33 -7.90 12.66 3.78
CA PHE A 33 -7.30 12.86 2.46
C PHE A 33 -8.11 12.16 1.38
N ALA A 34 -8.40 10.87 1.54
CA ALA A 34 -9.19 10.13 0.58
C ALA A 34 -10.58 10.76 0.37
N ALA A 35 -11.25 11.15 1.46
CA ALA A 35 -12.56 11.80 1.40
C ALA A 35 -12.51 13.14 0.65
N ARG A 36 -11.45 13.93 0.82
CA ARG A 36 -11.24 15.21 0.10
C ARG A 36 -11.05 15.01 -1.40
N HIS A 37 -10.54 13.86 -1.81
CA HIS A 37 -10.36 13.48 -3.21
C HIS A 37 -11.56 12.68 -3.77
N GLY A 38 -12.70 12.67 -3.07
CA GLY A 38 -13.92 12.01 -3.52
C GLY A 38 -13.96 10.50 -3.24
N HIS A 39 -12.97 9.95 -2.55
CA HIS A 39 -12.90 8.55 -2.15
C HIS A 39 -13.32 8.41 -0.68
N ASN A 40 -14.57 8.04 -0.44
CA ASN A 40 -15.04 7.79 0.93
C ASN A 40 -14.58 6.40 1.42
N LEU A 41 -13.31 6.32 1.83
CA LEU A 41 -12.69 5.13 2.38
C LEU A 41 -13.13 4.89 3.81
N THR A 42 -13.21 3.62 4.18
CA THR A 42 -13.43 3.17 5.56
C THR A 42 -12.15 2.61 6.14
N GLU A 43 -12.12 2.41 7.46
CA GLU A 43 -11.00 1.74 8.12
C GLU A 43 -10.74 0.33 7.55
N GLN A 44 -11.78 -0.36 7.09
CA GLN A 44 -11.65 -1.66 6.46
C GLN A 44 -10.97 -1.55 5.08
N ASP A 45 -11.28 -0.51 4.31
CA ASP A 45 -10.58 -0.25 3.04
C ASP A 45 -9.09 0.00 3.26
N LEU A 46 -8.72 0.71 4.33
CA LEU A 46 -7.31 0.93 4.67
C LEU A 46 -6.59 -0.36 5.05
N LYS A 47 -7.25 -1.25 5.79
CA LYS A 47 -6.73 -2.58 6.10
C LYS A 47 -6.55 -3.41 4.83
N ASP A 48 -7.48 -3.31 3.89
CA ASP A 48 -7.40 -3.94 2.56
C ASP A 48 -6.17 -3.44 1.79
N ILE A 49 -5.96 -2.11 1.75
CA ILE A 49 -4.79 -1.50 1.12
C ILE A 49 -3.50 -2.02 1.76
N ALA A 50 -3.38 -1.93 3.09
CA ALA A 50 -2.19 -2.38 3.80
C ALA A 50 -1.93 -3.88 3.61
N LYS A 51 -3.00 -4.70 3.54
CA LYS A 51 -2.90 -6.13 3.26
C LYS A 51 -2.29 -6.38 1.87
N ILE A 52 -2.73 -5.68 0.83
CA ILE A 52 -2.15 -5.82 -0.53
C ILE A 52 -0.63 -5.59 -0.52
N GLY A 53 -0.14 -4.58 0.20
CA GLY A 53 1.29 -4.27 0.28
C GLY A 53 2.07 -5.23 1.15
N SER A 54 1.46 -5.71 2.25
CA SER A 54 2.00 -6.80 3.08
C SER A 54 2.24 -8.05 2.24
N VAL A 55 1.24 -8.47 1.47
CA VAL A 55 1.33 -9.65 0.60
C VAL A 55 2.44 -9.49 -0.44
N TYR A 56 2.52 -8.34 -1.10
CA TYR A 56 3.61 -8.08 -2.05
C TYR A 56 4.99 -8.11 -1.37
N LEU A 57 5.14 -7.47 -0.20
CA LEU A 57 6.41 -7.46 0.54
C LEU A 57 6.86 -8.87 0.91
N LYS A 58 5.94 -9.67 1.47
CA LYS A 58 6.21 -11.08 1.79
C LYS A 58 6.57 -11.88 0.54
N GLN A 59 5.84 -11.69 -0.56
CA GLN A 59 6.14 -12.35 -1.84
C GLN A 59 7.55 -11.97 -2.34
N LYS A 60 7.94 -10.70 -2.23
CA LYS A 60 9.28 -10.19 -2.60
C LYS A 60 10.38 -10.73 -1.69
N SER A 61 10.13 -10.78 -0.39
CA SER A 61 11.06 -11.28 0.62
C SER A 61 11.17 -12.81 0.65
N GLY A 62 10.29 -13.51 -0.08
CA GLY A 62 10.19 -14.97 -0.03
C GLY A 62 9.59 -15.49 1.28
N GLU A 63 8.91 -14.64 2.05
CA GLU A 63 8.19 -15.07 3.25
C GLU A 63 6.94 -15.88 2.87
N PRO A 64 6.58 -16.89 3.68
CA PRO A 64 5.37 -17.66 3.45
C PRO A 64 4.12 -16.78 3.59
N LEU A 65 3.30 -16.81 2.55
CA LEU A 65 1.98 -16.21 2.53
C LEU A 65 0.97 -17.19 3.12
N SER A 66 0.02 -16.67 3.90
CA SER A 66 -1.13 -17.45 4.38
C SER A 66 -2.07 -17.78 3.21
N ASP A 67 -2.94 -18.78 3.34
CA ASP A 67 -3.92 -19.14 2.29
C ASP A 67 -4.76 -17.94 1.80
N GLU A 68 -5.19 -17.08 2.73
CA GLU A 68 -5.95 -15.86 2.41
C GLU A 68 -5.11 -14.79 1.68
N GLU A 69 -3.79 -14.81 1.89
CA GLU A 69 -2.84 -13.93 1.19
C GLU A 69 -2.46 -14.50 -0.18
N LEU A 70 -2.34 -15.82 -0.29
CA LEU A 70 -2.13 -16.54 -1.54
C LEU A 70 -3.31 -16.35 -2.49
N GLU A 71 -4.54 -16.41 -1.98
CA GLU A 71 -5.73 -16.15 -2.80
C GLU A 71 -5.72 -14.75 -3.41
N LEU A 72 -5.17 -13.75 -2.70
CA LEU A 72 -5.00 -12.39 -3.23
C LEU A 72 -3.93 -12.30 -4.32
N VAL A 73 -2.84 -13.07 -4.19
CA VAL A 73 -1.81 -13.17 -5.24
C VAL A 73 -2.38 -13.89 -6.45
N SER A 74 -2.97 -15.07 -6.26
CA SER A 74 -3.56 -15.90 -7.31
C SER A 74 -4.77 -15.24 -7.97
N GLY A 75 -5.48 -14.37 -7.26
CA GLY A 75 -6.54 -13.50 -7.79
C GLY A 75 -6.03 -12.33 -8.63
N GLY A 76 -4.71 -12.21 -8.85
CA GLY A 76 -4.08 -11.21 -9.70
C GLY A 76 -4.06 -9.80 -9.12
N ILE A 77 -4.41 -9.62 -7.84
CA ILE A 77 -4.46 -8.28 -7.21
C ILE A 77 -3.05 -7.73 -7.03
N VAL A 78 -2.09 -8.60 -6.73
CA VAL A 78 -0.68 -8.21 -6.60
C VAL A 78 -0.05 -7.91 -7.96
N GLU A 79 -0.36 -8.70 -8.98
CA GLU A 79 0.06 -8.43 -10.38
C GLU A 79 -0.50 -7.10 -10.89
N TRP A 80 -1.79 -6.82 -10.60
CA TRP A 80 -2.39 -5.52 -10.89
C TRP A 80 -1.65 -4.39 -10.17
N ALA A 81 -1.37 -4.53 -8.88
CA ALA A 81 -0.67 -3.52 -8.09
C ALA A 81 0.74 -3.21 -8.62
N ILE A 82 1.43 -4.23 -9.15
CA ILE A 82 2.72 -4.08 -9.84
C ILE A 82 2.53 -3.30 -11.14
N ALA A 83 1.54 -3.67 -11.94
CA ALA A 83 1.27 -3.03 -13.24
C ALA A 83 0.93 -1.53 -13.11
N VAL A 84 0.21 -1.14 -12.05
CA VAL A 84 -0.13 0.27 -11.79
C VAL A 84 0.90 1.01 -10.93
N GLY A 85 1.97 0.35 -10.48
CA GLY A 85 3.06 0.99 -9.73
C GLY A 85 2.67 1.56 -8.36
N ILE A 86 1.60 1.05 -7.74
CA ILE A 86 1.05 1.61 -6.48
C ILE A 86 1.84 1.22 -5.22
N PHE A 87 2.94 0.50 -5.35
CA PHE A 87 3.65 -0.11 -4.21
C PHE A 87 4.11 0.90 -3.16
N PHE A 88 4.61 2.07 -3.59
CA PHE A 88 5.06 3.13 -2.68
C PHE A 88 3.90 3.70 -1.85
N LEU A 89 2.69 3.71 -2.42
CA LEU A 89 1.47 4.22 -1.79
C LEU A 89 0.99 3.29 -0.68
N VAL A 90 1.12 1.98 -0.90
CA VAL A 90 0.73 1.00 0.10
C VAL A 90 1.65 1.04 1.31
N GLY A 91 2.94 1.32 1.12
CA GLY A 91 3.89 1.57 2.21
C GLY A 91 3.48 2.76 3.09
N ALA A 92 3.08 3.88 2.47
CA ALA A 92 2.59 5.06 3.17
C ALA A 92 1.32 4.77 4.00
N VAL A 93 0.34 4.07 3.40
CA VAL A 93 -0.90 3.68 4.11
C VAL A 93 -0.62 2.75 5.28
N THR A 94 0.25 1.76 5.09
CA THR A 94 0.62 0.79 6.13
C THR A 94 1.31 1.46 7.32
N THR A 95 2.17 2.44 7.02
CA THR A 95 2.85 3.27 8.04
C THR A 95 1.83 4.12 8.81
N ALA A 96 0.90 4.77 8.11
CA ALA A 96 -0.10 5.65 8.70
C ALA A 96 -1.11 4.92 9.62
N ILE A 97 -1.38 3.63 9.37
CA ILE A 97 -2.26 2.83 10.22
C ILE A 97 -1.52 2.06 11.34
N GLY A 98 -0.22 2.31 11.52
CA GLY A 98 0.58 1.68 12.58
C GLY A 98 0.91 0.21 12.32
N GLY A 99 0.84 -0.25 11.05
CA GLY A 99 1.23 -1.61 10.69
C GLY A 99 2.74 -1.79 10.79
N ALA A 100 3.19 -2.90 11.40
CA ALA A 100 4.60 -3.23 11.62
C ALA A 100 5.48 -3.22 10.35
N LEU A 101 4.87 -3.29 9.16
CA LEU A 101 5.53 -3.23 7.85
C LEU A 101 5.96 -1.83 7.41
N GLY A 102 5.45 -0.75 8.02
CA GLY A 102 5.90 0.62 7.70
C GLY A 102 7.39 0.84 7.97
N ALA A 103 7.96 0.11 8.94
CA ALA A 103 9.41 0.09 9.19
C ALA A 103 10.18 -0.72 8.14
N ALA A 104 9.59 -1.76 7.55
CA ALA A 104 10.25 -2.64 6.58
C ALA A 104 10.38 -2.02 5.19
N THR A 105 9.43 -1.17 4.75
CA THR A 105 9.59 -0.38 3.51
C THR A 105 10.79 0.57 3.60
N LEU A 106 11.11 1.08 4.79
CA LEU A 106 12.32 1.90 5.01
C LEU A 106 13.61 1.07 4.86
N VAL A 107 13.59 -0.20 5.29
CA VAL A 107 14.74 -1.13 5.22
C VAL A 107 15.07 -1.58 3.79
N ILE A 108 14.08 -1.69 2.89
CA ILE A 108 14.34 -2.06 1.49
C ILE A 108 15.03 -0.93 0.72
N SER A 109 14.74 0.34 1.05
CA SER A 109 15.50 1.47 0.49
C SER A 109 16.94 1.52 1.02
N GLU A 110 17.18 1.12 2.26
CA GLU A 110 18.54 1.15 2.85
C GLU A 110 19.43 -0.02 2.38
N SER A 111 18.84 -1.17 2.05
CA SER A 111 19.61 -2.36 1.64
C SER A 111 20.08 -2.34 0.17
N MET A 112 19.77 -1.30 -0.60
CA MET A 112 20.18 -1.18 -2.01
C MET A 112 21.37 -0.22 -2.22
N ASP A 113 21.81 0.49 -1.16
CA ASP A 113 22.95 1.42 -1.21
C ASP A 113 24.29 0.77 -0.81
N ASP A 114 24.30 -0.47 -0.29
CA ASP A 114 25.52 -1.20 0.10
C ASP A 114 25.88 -2.29 -0.92
N ARG A 115 26.13 -1.88 -2.17
CA ARG A 115 26.95 -2.64 -3.12
C ARG A 115 27.70 -1.65 -4.00
N SER A 116 28.78 -1.09 -3.48
CA SER A 116 29.82 -0.50 -4.30
C SER A 116 31.21 -0.72 -3.72
#